data_AF-A0A0F2MH25-F1
#
_entry.id   AF-A0A0F2MH25-F1
#
_cell.length_a   1.000
_cell.length_b   1.000
_cell.length_c   1.000
_cell.angle_alpha   90.00
_cell.angle_beta   90.00
_cell.angle_gamma   90.00
#
_symmetry.space_group_name_H-M   'P 1'
#
loop_
_entity.id
_entity.type
_entity.pdbx_description
1 polymer ?
#
loop_
_entity_poly.entity_id
_entity_poly.type
_entity_poly.pdbx_seq_one_letter_code
_entity_poly.pdbx_strand_id
1 'polypeptide(L)'
;MATSTTVPKPSPSPSSIQTTTTPVVADRDRILQPDEVTDRIAQGQTIVIYQDYVLRLDSWLDRHPGGRLAILHMVGKDATDEIEV
;
A
#
# COMPACT_ATOMS: atom_id res chain seq x y z
N MET A 1 23.57 10.29 -48.45
CA MET A 1 22.49 9.37 -48.06
C MET A 1 22.59 9.20 -46.55
N ALA A 2 21.72 9.85 -45.79
CA ALA A 2 21.70 9.78 -44.34
C ALA A 2 20.24 9.59 -43.90
N THR A 3 19.91 8.38 -43.45
CA THR A 3 18.61 8.07 -42.84
C THR A 3 18.79 8.05 -41.33
N SER A 4 18.20 9.03 -40.66
CA SER A 4 17.97 9.03 -39.21
C SER A 4 16.83 8.06 -38.89
N THR A 5 17.02 7.19 -37.90
CA THR A 5 15.93 6.38 -37.33
C THR A 5 15.72 6.77 -35.87
N THR A 6 14.55 7.33 -35.61
CA THR A 6 14.01 7.78 -34.33
C THR A 6 13.48 6.60 -33.51
N VAL A 7 13.78 6.61 -32.20
CA VAL A 7 13.21 5.68 -31.19
C VAL A 7 11.86 6.23 -30.70
N PRO A 8 10.77 5.43 -30.62
CA PRO A 8 9.54 5.87 -29.95
C PRO A 8 9.61 5.63 -28.43
N LYS A 9 9.30 6.69 -27.69
CA LYS A 9 9.10 6.75 -26.23
C LYS A 9 7.72 6.21 -25.86
N PRO A 10 7.57 5.27 -24.91
CA PRO A 10 6.26 4.97 -24.34
C PRO A 10 5.82 6.11 -23.42
N SER A 11 4.65 6.67 -23.71
CA SER A 11 3.97 7.66 -22.88
C SER A 11 2.98 6.93 -21.98
N PRO A 12 3.16 6.91 -20.66
CA PRO A 12 2.05 6.61 -19.76
C PRO A 12 1.25 7.89 -19.52
N SER A 13 -0.01 7.89 -19.92
CA SER A 13 -1.01 8.81 -19.38
C SER A 13 -1.50 8.28 -18.04
N PRO A 14 -1.35 9.01 -16.93
CA PRO A 14 -2.24 8.86 -15.80
C PRO A 14 -3.23 10.02 -15.77
N SER A 15 -4.40 9.80 -16.36
CA SER A 15 -5.59 10.59 -16.07
C SER A 15 -6.12 10.21 -14.68
N SER A 16 -5.88 11.04 -13.67
CA SER A 16 -6.91 11.35 -12.66
C SER A 16 -6.43 12.44 -11.72
N ILE A 17 -7.11 13.58 -11.82
CA ILE A 17 -7.02 14.71 -10.91
C ILE A 17 -8.11 14.46 -9.86
N GLN A 18 -7.77 14.32 -8.58
CA GLN A 18 -8.73 14.49 -7.49
C GLN A 18 -8.06 15.19 -6.31
N THR A 19 -8.33 16.50 -6.19
CA THR A 19 -7.99 17.33 -5.03
C THR A 19 -9.31 17.72 -4.35
N THR A 20 -9.68 17.04 -3.26
CA THR A 20 -10.73 17.52 -2.34
C THR A 20 -10.33 17.17 -0.91
N THR A 21 -9.93 18.20 -0.16
CA THR A 21 -9.66 18.16 1.27
C THR A 21 -10.98 18.26 2.05
N THR A 22 -11.45 17.12 2.55
CA THR A 22 -12.50 16.96 3.56
C THR A 22 -11.88 16.09 4.66
N PRO A 23 -12.15 16.25 5.97
CA PRO A 23 -11.65 15.30 6.96
C PRO A 23 -12.33 13.94 6.71
N VAL A 24 -11.65 13.09 5.95
CA VAL A 24 -12.13 11.78 5.53
C VAL A 24 -12.10 10.88 6.75
N VAL A 25 -13.26 10.63 7.36
CA VAL A 25 -13.44 9.39 8.10
C VAL A 25 -13.15 8.30 7.08
N ALA A 26 -12.04 7.57 7.27
CA ALA A 26 -11.61 6.54 6.34
C ALA A 26 -12.76 5.54 6.17
N ASP A 27 -13.35 5.53 4.97
CA ASP A 27 -14.35 4.55 4.60
C ASP A 27 -13.71 3.16 4.71
N ARG A 28 -14.26 2.32 5.60
CA ARG A 28 -13.65 1.04 5.96
C ARG A 28 -13.76 0.02 4.83
N ASP A 29 -14.76 0.18 3.96
CA ASP A 29 -15.07 -0.75 2.87
C ASP A 29 -14.48 -0.25 1.53
N ARG A 30 -13.67 0.81 1.58
CA ARG A 30 -12.98 1.33 0.40
C ARG A 30 -11.97 0.31 -0.10
N ILE A 31 -12.14 -0.10 -1.36
CA ILE A 31 -11.17 -0.89 -2.10
C ILE A 31 -9.91 -0.06 -2.36
N LEU A 32 -8.76 -0.58 -1.93
CA LEU A 32 -7.44 0.02 -2.14
C LEU A 32 -6.72 -0.68 -3.30
N GLN A 33 -6.04 0.11 -4.12
CA GLN A 33 -5.13 -0.44 -5.13
C GLN A 33 -3.75 -0.73 -4.52
N PRO A 34 -2.98 -1.69 -5.06
CA PRO A 34 -1.65 -2.05 -4.54
C PRO A 34 -0.68 -0.87 -4.45
N ASP A 35 -0.71 0.05 -5.42
CA ASP A 35 0.13 1.26 -5.41
C ASP A 35 -0.19 2.16 -4.22
N GLU A 36 -1.48 2.31 -3.88
CA GLU A 36 -1.91 3.11 -2.74
C GLU A 36 -1.47 2.49 -1.39
N VAL A 37 -1.46 1.15 -1.31
CA VAL A 37 -0.91 0.44 -0.13
C VAL A 37 0.59 0.67 -0.03
N THR A 38 1.31 0.59 -1.15
CA THR A 38 2.76 0.80 -1.22
C THR A 38 3.13 2.23 -0.81
N ASP A 39 2.40 3.23 -1.31
CA ASP A 39 2.60 4.64 -0.94
C ASP A 39 2.39 4.88 0.55
N ARG A 40 1.37 4.25 1.14
CA ARG A 40 1.09 4.34 2.58
C ARG A 40 2.19 3.69 3.42
N ILE A 41 2.73 2.56 2.99
CA ILE A 41 3.88 1.92 3.63
C ILE A 41 5.12 2.82 3.51
N ALA A 42 5.36 3.42 2.34
CA ALA A 42 6.46 4.36 2.12
C ALA A 42 6.34 5.62 3.00
N GLN A 43 5.13 6.02 3.38
CA GLN A 43 4.85 7.08 4.36
C GLN A 43 5.07 6.62 5.82
N GLY A 44 5.46 5.37 6.06
CA GLY A 44 5.75 4.82 7.38
C GLY A 44 4.55 4.16 8.07
N GLN A 45 3.45 3.92 7.37
CA GLN A 45 2.32 3.17 7.95
C GLN A 45 2.67 1.69 8.03
N THR A 46 2.38 1.09 9.18
CA THR A 46 2.54 -0.34 9.43
C THR A 46 1.32 -1.06 8.86
N ILE A 47 1.46 -1.61 7.65
CA ILE A 47 0.35 -2.27 6.93
C ILE A 47 0.71 -3.71 6.60
N VAL A 48 -0.26 -4.62 6.78
CA VAL A 48 -0.20 -6.03 6.36
C VAL A 48 -1.48 -6.40 5.59
N ILE A 49 -1.43 -7.48 4.80
CA ILE A 49 -2.60 -8.05 4.14
C ILE A 49 -3.10 -9.26 4.94
N TYR A 50 -4.42 -9.36 5.12
CA TYR A 50 -5.08 -10.48 5.79
C TYR A 50 -6.40 -10.78 5.07
N GLN A 51 -6.53 -11.97 4.47
CA GLN A 51 -7.75 -12.37 3.74
C GLN A 51 -8.27 -11.28 2.78
N ASP A 52 -7.41 -10.75 1.91
CA ASP A 52 -7.70 -9.62 0.99
C ASP A 52 -8.00 -8.26 1.65
N TYR A 53 -7.96 -8.16 2.99
CA TYR A 53 -8.08 -6.88 3.71
C TYR A 53 -6.72 -6.23 3.95
N VAL A 54 -6.71 -4.90 3.87
CA VAL A 54 -5.54 -4.08 4.20
C VAL A 54 -5.65 -3.62 5.65
N LEU A 55 -4.82 -4.17 6.53
CA LEU A 55 -4.85 -3.86 7.96
C LEU A 55 -3.77 -2.84 8.31
N ARG A 56 -4.15 -1.71 8.90
CA ARG A 56 -3.22 -0.73 9.47
C ARG A 56 -3.04 -0.98 10.96
N LEU A 57 -1.81 -1.33 11.37
CA LEU A 57 -1.47 -1.81 12.71
C LEU A 57 -0.77 -0.78 13.60
N ASP A 58 -0.60 0.46 13.16
CA ASP A 58 0.17 1.50 13.88
C ASP A 58 -0.22 1.64 15.36
N SER A 59 -1.52 1.61 15.67
CA SER A 59 -2.02 1.76 17.04
C SER A 59 -1.96 0.48 17.89
N TRP A 60 -1.67 -0.66 17.27
CA TRP A 60 -1.60 -1.97 17.91
C TRP A 60 -0.20 -2.56 17.97
N LEU A 61 0.75 -1.98 17.23
CA LEU A 61 2.13 -2.46 17.10
C LEU A 61 2.81 -2.74 18.46
N ASP A 62 2.63 -1.85 19.44
CA ASP A 62 3.21 -2.00 20.78
C ASP A 62 2.43 -2.96 21.71
N ARG A 63 1.21 -3.36 21.30
CA ARG A 63 0.33 -4.26 22.07
C ARG A 63 0.37 -5.70 21.59
N HIS A 64 1.13 -5.98 20.53
CA HIS A 64 1.24 -7.31 19.98
C HIS A 64 1.89 -8.28 20.99
N PRO A 65 1.25 -9.41 21.35
CA PRO A 65 1.79 -10.36 22.31
C PRO A 65 3.16 -10.94 21.93
N GLY A 66 3.43 -11.11 20.63
CA GLY A 66 4.74 -11.53 20.09
C GLY A 66 5.78 -10.41 19.99
N GLY A 67 5.44 -9.19 20.43
CA GLY A 67 6.26 -7.99 20.33
C GLY A 67 6.25 -7.35 18.93
N ARG A 68 6.77 -6.11 18.85
CA ARG A 68 6.76 -5.30 17.62
C ARG A 68 7.46 -5.97 16.44
N LEU A 69 8.56 -6.67 16.71
CA LEU A 69 9.45 -7.17 15.66
C LEU A 69 8.76 -8.24 14.79
N ALA A 70 7.88 -9.03 15.40
CA ALA A 70 7.07 -10.01 14.68
C ALA A 70 6.22 -9.35 13.59
N ILE A 71 5.54 -8.24 13.91
CA ILE A 71 4.73 -7.49 12.93
C ILE A 71 5.62 -6.81 11.88
N LEU A 72 6.75 -6.22 12.30
CA LEU A 72 7.63 -5.49 11.39
C LEU A 72 8.18 -6.36 10.24
N HIS A 73 8.35 -7.67 10.46
CA HIS A 73 8.76 -8.60 9.40
C HIS A 73 7.67 -8.87 8.34
N MET A 74 6.41 -8.53 8.65
CA MET A 74 5.23 -8.76 7.82
C MET A 74 4.73 -7.51 7.10
N VAL A 75 5.32 -6.34 7.37
CA VAL A 75 4.92 -5.09 6.70
C VAL A 75 4.99 -5.25 5.17
N GLY A 76 3.88 -4.96 4.50
CA GLY A 76 3.73 -5.09 3.05
C GLY A 76 3.56 -6.51 2.53
N LYS A 77 3.39 -7.50 3.40
CA LYS A 77 3.19 -8.92 3.04
C LYS A 77 1.79 -9.39 3.39
N ASP A 78 1.42 -10.51 2.78
CA ASP A 78 0.29 -11.33 3.22
C ASP A 78 0.68 -12.05 4.51
N ALA A 79 -0.10 -11.82 5.57
CA ALA A 79 0.08 -12.38 6.89
C ALA A 79 -1.06 -13.33 7.28
N THR A 80 -1.86 -13.79 6.31
CA THR A 80 -3.00 -14.68 6.55
C THR A 80 -2.60 -15.93 7.33
N ASP A 81 -1.57 -16.64 6.86
CA ASP A 81 -1.09 -17.88 7.51
C ASP A 81 -0.56 -17.64 8.93
N GLU A 82 0.09 -16.49 9.17
CA GLU A 82 0.63 -16.12 10.48
C GLU A 82 -0.46 -15.73 11.50
N ILE A 83 -1.63 -15.27 11.03
CA ILE A 83 -2.74 -14.82 11.87
C ILE A 83 -3.70 -15.98 12.20
N GLU A 84 -3.90 -16.91 11.28
CA GLU A 84 -4.87 -18.04 11.42
C GLU A 84 -4.37 -19.24 12.24
N VAL A 85 -3.26 -19.08 12.96
CA VAL A 85 -2.61 -20.16 13.73
C VAL A 85 -3.49 -20.80 14.82
#